data_AF-K8Y5R7-F1
#
_entry.id   AF-K8Y5R7-F1
#
_cell.length_a   1.000
_cell.length_b   1.000
_cell.length_c   1.000
_cell.angle_alpha   90.00
_cell.angle_beta   90.00
_cell.angle_gamma   90.00
#
_symmetry.space_group_name_H-M   'P 1'
#
loop_
_entity.id
_entity.type
_entity.pdbx_description
1 polymer ?
#
loop_
_entity_poly.entity_id
_entity_poly.type
_entity_poly.pdbx_seq_one_letter_code
_entity_poly.pdbx_strand_id
1 'polypeptide(L)'
;MSWIQVETDRYENGSGWILERDGIFGWIVYNEEIEDEFPDTFIVLSDLFTNPGLSVITADPATGKLPTQYLPALAINDTFVVNSQATMLSLNAQRGDIAIRTDIPGPGMFILSGDDPAFLPNWIPLTTQYPDWNNIQNKPATFPSSNHDHDSRYYTKSESDSALLQKRNTGAIPAVEVTTDATHRFVTDAEKGTWNSPPPAADWNTLSNKPVSFPPSNHDHDSRYYTKSEVDTALAGKRNNATPIPATDITVDTTHRFVTDAQITAWNAAGGGLSNPLNQDINFATGRILRVNNVPVAGWLDDGTPFYIKKFVYRLNNGVTSGSFAHGISLAGTNNRIFGFEYMVIQIPKTLGNNMLLNNFLNAKLNQADYDDTSLYVIRGNGSGTFDFVITLKFI
;
A
#
# COMPACT_ATOMS: atom_id res chain seq x y z
N MET A 1 -68.30 68.17 2.05
CA MET A 1 -68.26 69.55 1.52
C MET A 1 -66.95 69.71 0.78
N SER A 2 -67.01 70.04 -0.51
CA SER A 2 -65.80 70.21 -1.32
C SER A 2 -65.34 71.65 -1.21
N TRP A 3 -64.08 71.87 -0.87
CA TRP A 3 -63.42 73.16 -1.06
C TRP A 3 -63.13 73.30 -2.56
N ILE A 4 -63.48 74.44 -3.14
CA ILE A 4 -63.24 74.75 -4.54
C ILE A 4 -62.25 75.90 -4.57
N GLN A 5 -61.20 75.75 -5.38
CA GLN A 5 -60.26 76.83 -5.60
C GLN A 5 -60.92 77.89 -6.48
N VAL A 6 -61.10 79.09 -5.92
CA VAL A 6 -61.65 80.23 -6.67
C VAL A 6 -60.55 81.13 -7.20
N GLU A 7 -59.43 81.22 -6.48
CA GLU A 7 -58.23 81.94 -6.92
C GLU A 7 -56.98 81.16 -6.52
N THR A 8 -55.82 81.53 -7.07
CA THR A 8 -54.55 80.95 -6.65
C THR A 8 -54.42 81.09 -5.14
N ASP A 9 -54.21 79.96 -4.45
CA ASP A 9 -54.13 79.86 -2.99
C ASP A 9 -55.36 80.40 -2.21
N ARG A 10 -56.55 80.46 -2.82
CA ARG A 10 -57.82 80.78 -2.14
C ARG A 10 -58.93 79.80 -2.51
N TYR A 11 -59.57 79.26 -1.49
CA TYR A 11 -60.57 78.21 -1.59
C TYR A 11 -61.81 78.61 -0.79
N GLU A 12 -62.99 78.30 -1.33
CA GLU A 12 -64.26 78.47 -0.64
C GLU A 12 -65.03 77.15 -0.64
N ASN A 13 -65.97 77.01 0.29
CA ASN A 13 -66.83 75.82 0.37
C ASN A 13 -68.32 76.12 0.09
N GLY A 14 -68.63 77.33 -0.37
CA GLY A 14 -69.99 77.80 -0.67
C GLY A 14 -70.89 78.02 0.56
N SER A 15 -70.35 77.93 1.79
CA SER A 15 -71.05 78.22 3.05
C SER A 15 -70.46 79.44 3.78
N GLY A 16 -69.84 80.35 3.03
CA GLY A 16 -69.16 81.54 3.53
C GLY A 16 -67.81 81.31 4.21
N TRP A 17 -67.31 80.07 4.29
CA TRP A 17 -65.96 79.80 4.80
C TRP A 17 -64.93 79.88 3.68
N ILE A 18 -63.87 80.64 3.96
CA ILE A 18 -62.74 80.89 3.08
C ILE A 18 -61.48 80.33 3.74
N LEU A 19 -60.71 79.59 2.94
CA LEU A 19 -59.35 79.18 3.25
C LEU A 19 -58.45 79.87 2.24
N GLU A 20 -57.56 80.74 2.69
CA GLU A 20 -56.64 81.41 1.79
C GLU A 20 -55.25 81.54 2.36
N ARG A 21 -54.29 81.78 1.48
CA ARG A 21 -52.93 82.09 1.88
C ARG A 21 -52.76 83.60 1.98
N ASP A 22 -52.84 84.09 3.20
CA ASP A 22 -52.50 85.46 3.52
C ASP A 22 -50.99 85.71 3.40
N GLY A 23 -50.64 86.93 2.99
CA GLY A 23 -49.25 87.34 2.75
C GLY A 23 -48.42 87.49 4.02
N ILE A 24 -49.05 87.66 5.18
CA ILE A 24 -48.39 87.88 6.47
C ILE A 24 -48.48 86.63 7.34
N PHE A 25 -49.67 86.04 7.45
CA PHE A 25 -49.95 84.92 8.36
C PHE A 25 -49.87 83.54 7.70
N GLY A 26 -49.70 83.48 6.38
CA GLY A 26 -49.70 82.22 5.64
C GLY A 26 -51.12 81.68 5.49
N TRP A 27 -51.31 80.36 5.58
CA TRP A 27 -52.64 79.77 5.41
C TRP A 27 -53.56 80.11 6.58
N ILE A 28 -54.66 80.79 6.29
CA ILE A 28 -55.69 81.19 7.27
C ILE A 28 -57.06 80.65 6.86
N VAL A 29 -57.95 80.45 7.83
CA VAL A 29 -59.36 80.14 7.58
C VAL A 29 -60.27 81.09 8.34
N TYR A 30 -61.30 81.60 7.67
CA TYR A 30 -62.28 82.51 8.25
C TYR A 30 -63.65 82.38 7.58
N ASN A 31 -64.66 83.00 8.18
CA ASN A 31 -65.99 83.12 7.60
C ASN A 31 -66.19 84.56 7.12
N GLU A 32 -66.57 84.75 5.86
CA GLU A 32 -66.61 86.06 5.20
C GLU A 32 -67.57 87.04 5.89
N GLU A 33 -68.78 86.59 6.22
CA GLU A 33 -69.81 87.44 6.83
C GLU A 33 -69.41 87.87 8.26
N ILE A 34 -68.66 87.01 8.97
CA ILE A 34 -68.16 87.34 10.31
C ILE A 34 -66.99 88.33 10.21
N GLU A 35 -66.08 88.12 9.27
CA GLU A 35 -64.91 88.98 9.09
C GLU A 35 -65.31 90.40 8.63
N ASP A 36 -66.38 90.52 7.85
CA ASP A 36 -66.95 91.82 7.44
C ASP A 36 -67.55 92.60 8.62
N GLU A 37 -68.15 91.92 9.60
CA GLU A 37 -68.70 92.54 10.81
C GLU A 37 -67.63 92.78 11.90
N PHE A 38 -66.65 91.88 12.01
CA PHE A 38 -65.59 91.88 13.01
C PHE A 38 -64.24 91.58 12.34
N PRO A 39 -63.35 92.57 12.20
CA PRO A 39 -62.05 92.35 11.56
C PRO A 39 -61.11 91.51 12.45
N ASP A 40 -60.22 90.77 11.80
CA ASP A 40 -59.18 89.90 12.39
C ASP A 40 -59.73 88.66 13.13
N THR A 41 -60.84 88.08 12.68
CA THR A 41 -61.44 86.87 13.27
C THR A 41 -60.95 85.56 12.64
N PHE A 42 -59.95 85.62 11.77
CA PHE A 42 -59.36 84.46 11.11
C PHE A 42 -58.49 83.59 12.03
N ILE A 43 -58.41 82.30 11.69
CA ILE A 43 -57.54 81.32 12.36
C ILE A 43 -56.32 81.03 11.49
N VAL A 44 -55.13 81.18 12.05
CA VAL A 44 -53.86 80.84 11.40
C VAL A 44 -53.61 79.33 11.47
N LEU A 45 -53.56 78.67 10.31
CA LEU A 45 -53.46 77.21 10.25
C LEU A 45 -52.08 76.68 10.59
N SER A 46 -51.01 77.47 10.46
CA SER A 46 -49.68 77.05 10.89
C SER A 46 -49.57 76.85 12.41
N ASP A 47 -50.45 77.50 13.18
CA ASP A 47 -50.52 77.29 14.63
C ASP A 47 -51.15 75.94 14.98
N LEU A 48 -51.89 75.34 14.04
CA LEU A 48 -52.60 74.08 14.21
C LEU A 48 -51.93 72.91 13.48
N PHE A 49 -51.24 73.17 12.37
CA PHE A 49 -50.66 72.16 11.49
C PHE A 49 -49.22 72.52 11.12
N THR A 50 -48.35 71.52 11.05
CA THR A 50 -46.92 71.72 10.72
C THR A 50 -46.67 72.07 9.26
N ASN A 51 -47.56 71.65 8.35
CA ASN A 51 -47.42 71.83 6.89
C ASN A 51 -48.76 72.18 6.22
N PRO A 52 -49.40 73.31 6.58
CA PRO A 52 -50.68 73.68 5.99
C PRO A 52 -50.51 73.96 4.49
N GLY A 53 -51.48 73.49 3.68
CA GLY A 53 -51.53 73.75 2.24
C GLY A 53 -50.64 72.89 1.35
N LEU A 54 -49.91 71.89 1.88
CA LEU A 54 -49.19 70.92 1.06
C LEU A 54 -50.03 69.67 0.76
N SER A 55 -50.11 69.28 -0.51
CA SER A 55 -50.72 68.02 -0.93
C SER A 55 -49.90 66.83 -0.45
N VAL A 56 -50.53 65.92 0.30
CA VAL A 56 -49.93 64.66 0.75
C VAL A 56 -50.56 63.47 0.03
N ILE A 57 -49.71 62.52 -0.39
CA ILE A 57 -50.20 61.23 -0.88
C ILE A 57 -50.72 60.44 0.33
N THR A 58 -51.98 60.04 0.30
CA THR A 58 -52.60 59.25 1.35
C THR A 58 -52.67 57.78 0.96
N ALA A 59 -52.66 56.89 1.95
CA ALA A 59 -52.91 55.47 1.71
C ALA A 59 -54.35 55.27 1.22
N ASP A 60 -54.54 54.29 0.33
CA ASP A 60 -55.86 53.87 -0.11
C ASP A 60 -56.69 53.44 1.12
N PRO A 61 -57.87 54.03 1.35
CA PRO A 61 -58.62 53.82 2.58
C PRO A 61 -59.26 52.42 2.70
N ALA A 62 -59.38 51.67 1.62
CA ALA A 62 -59.91 50.31 1.64
C ALA A 62 -58.80 49.27 1.93
N THR A 63 -57.59 49.52 1.46
CA THR A 63 -56.48 48.56 1.53
C THR A 63 -55.36 48.94 2.50
N GLY A 64 -55.30 50.19 2.93
CA GLY A 64 -54.24 50.73 3.79
C GLY A 64 -52.87 50.84 3.10
N LYS A 65 -52.79 50.65 1.77
CA LYS A 65 -51.54 50.66 1.01
C LYS A 65 -51.39 51.96 0.22
N LEU A 66 -50.15 52.35 -0.07
CA LEU A 66 -49.88 53.43 -1.02
C LEU A 66 -50.21 52.95 -2.45
N PRO A 67 -50.93 53.72 -3.27
CA PRO A 67 -51.22 53.35 -4.66
C PRO A 67 -49.95 53.20 -5.49
N THR A 68 -49.81 52.08 -6.20
CA THR A 68 -48.59 51.71 -6.95
C THR A 68 -48.25 52.66 -8.09
N GLN A 69 -49.22 53.39 -8.62
CA GLN A 69 -49.01 54.42 -9.65
C GLN A 69 -48.10 55.57 -9.19
N TYR A 70 -47.95 55.76 -7.88
CA TYR A 70 -47.05 56.76 -7.28
C TYR A 70 -45.72 56.17 -6.81
N LEU A 71 -45.49 54.85 -6.99
CA LEU A 71 -44.26 54.17 -6.62
C LEU A 71 -43.42 53.88 -7.88
N PRO A 72 -42.09 54.10 -7.87
CA PRO A 72 -41.23 53.66 -8.95
C PRO A 72 -41.16 52.13 -9.02
N ALA A 73 -40.77 51.59 -10.18
CA ALA A 73 -40.52 50.15 -10.31
C ALA A 73 -39.39 49.72 -9.34
N LEU A 74 -39.66 48.75 -8.48
CA LEU A 74 -38.68 48.22 -7.52
C LEU A 74 -37.70 47.27 -8.23
N ALA A 75 -36.42 47.42 -7.94
CA ALA A 75 -35.37 46.49 -8.37
C ALA A 75 -35.51 45.14 -7.63
N ILE A 76 -34.95 44.08 -8.21
CA ILE A 76 -34.83 42.73 -7.62
C ILE A 76 -34.46 42.85 -6.14
N ASN A 77 -35.28 42.26 -5.25
CA ASN A 77 -35.11 42.47 -3.81
C ASN A 77 -33.97 41.62 -3.25
N ASP A 78 -33.85 40.33 -3.62
CA ASP A 78 -32.80 39.46 -3.11
C ASP A 78 -32.36 38.33 -4.07
N THR A 79 -31.16 37.79 -3.83
CA THR A 79 -30.63 36.59 -4.51
C THR A 79 -30.30 35.49 -3.50
N PHE A 80 -30.90 34.32 -3.67
CA PHE A 80 -30.77 33.16 -2.80
C PHE A 80 -29.93 32.07 -3.45
N VAL A 81 -28.94 31.52 -2.76
CA VAL A 81 -28.19 30.34 -3.23
C VAL A 81 -28.68 29.12 -2.46
N VAL A 82 -29.20 28.13 -3.17
CA VAL A 82 -29.82 26.93 -2.60
C VAL A 82 -29.27 25.67 -3.27
N ASN A 83 -29.28 24.55 -2.54
CA ASN A 83 -28.70 23.29 -3.00
C ASN A 83 -29.77 22.25 -3.41
N SER A 84 -31.03 22.65 -3.60
CA SER A 84 -32.09 21.76 -4.11
C SER A 84 -33.31 22.54 -4.61
N GLN A 85 -34.20 21.86 -5.36
CA GLN A 85 -35.52 22.40 -5.69
C GLN A 85 -36.40 22.62 -4.45
N ALA A 86 -36.35 21.69 -3.49
CA ALA A 86 -37.19 21.75 -2.30
C ALA A 86 -36.85 22.99 -1.46
N THR A 87 -35.55 23.29 -1.32
CA THR A 87 -35.08 24.49 -0.62
C THR A 87 -35.46 25.78 -1.35
N MET A 88 -35.41 25.79 -2.70
CA MET A 88 -35.93 26.90 -3.52
C MET A 88 -37.42 27.18 -3.26
N LEU A 89 -38.27 26.14 -3.25
CA LEU A 89 -39.71 26.29 -3.03
C LEU A 89 -40.09 26.65 -1.59
N SER A 90 -39.13 26.61 -0.66
CA SER A 90 -39.33 27.01 0.73
C SER A 90 -38.82 28.42 1.05
N LEU A 91 -38.29 29.14 0.06
CA LEU A 91 -37.76 30.49 0.25
C LEU A 91 -38.88 31.47 0.62
N ASN A 92 -38.59 32.37 1.55
CA ASN A 92 -39.41 33.57 1.78
C ASN A 92 -39.03 34.63 0.74
N ALA A 93 -39.40 34.37 -0.51
CA ALA A 93 -39.06 35.19 -1.68
C ALA A 93 -40.28 35.97 -2.19
N GLN A 94 -40.02 37.13 -2.78
CA GLN A 94 -40.99 37.99 -3.45
C GLN A 94 -40.79 37.97 -4.96
N ARG A 95 -41.85 38.31 -5.69
CA ARG A 95 -41.80 38.48 -7.14
C ARG A 95 -40.60 39.34 -7.54
N GLY A 96 -39.75 38.81 -8.41
CA GLY A 96 -38.51 39.44 -8.87
C GLY A 96 -37.25 38.85 -8.25
N ASP A 97 -37.34 38.14 -7.12
CA ASP A 97 -36.17 37.51 -6.48
C ASP A 97 -35.59 36.38 -7.33
N ILE A 98 -34.28 36.17 -7.16
CA ILE A 98 -33.52 35.16 -7.89
C ILE A 98 -33.13 34.01 -6.96
N ALA A 99 -33.30 32.77 -7.41
CA ALA A 99 -32.72 31.59 -6.79
C ALA A 99 -31.64 30.99 -7.70
N ILE A 100 -30.46 30.72 -7.14
CA ILE A 100 -29.34 30.03 -7.79
C ILE A 100 -29.26 28.63 -7.18
N ARG A 101 -29.56 27.62 -8.00
CA ARG A 101 -29.48 26.21 -7.62
C ARG A 101 -28.12 25.63 -7.93
N THR A 102 -27.40 25.20 -6.89
CA THR A 102 -26.07 24.57 -7.03
C THR A 102 -26.11 23.07 -7.27
N ASP A 103 -27.28 22.44 -7.17
CA ASP A 103 -27.49 21.02 -7.45
C ASP A 103 -27.61 20.68 -8.93
N ILE A 104 -27.62 21.68 -9.81
CA ILE A 104 -27.73 21.51 -11.27
C ILE A 104 -26.45 22.05 -11.95
N PRO A 105 -25.92 21.39 -13.00
CA PRO A 105 -24.76 21.86 -13.77
C PRO A 105 -25.01 23.20 -14.48
N GLY A 106 -24.03 24.12 -14.37
CA GLY A 106 -24.21 25.53 -14.71
C GLY A 106 -25.08 26.20 -13.65
N PRO A 107 -24.76 27.39 -13.11
CA PRO A 107 -25.57 27.99 -12.04
C PRO A 107 -27.02 28.11 -12.54
N GLY A 108 -27.89 27.23 -12.04
CA GLY A 108 -29.28 27.15 -12.46
C GLY A 108 -30.00 28.34 -11.84
N MET A 109 -30.08 29.45 -12.56
CA MET A 109 -30.65 30.69 -12.07
C MET A 109 -32.14 30.70 -12.44
N PHE A 110 -32.99 31.02 -11.46
CA PHE A 110 -34.43 31.12 -11.62
C PHE A 110 -34.91 32.46 -11.06
N ILE A 111 -35.85 33.12 -11.72
CA ILE A 111 -36.52 34.33 -11.22
C ILE A 111 -37.96 34.00 -10.82
N LEU A 112 -38.41 34.49 -9.68
CA LEU A 112 -39.79 34.32 -9.24
C LEU A 112 -40.70 35.31 -9.97
N SER A 113 -41.54 34.82 -10.89
CA SER A 113 -42.46 35.63 -11.69
C SER A 113 -43.90 35.63 -11.18
N GLY A 114 -44.20 34.94 -10.08
CA GLY A 114 -45.52 34.91 -9.43
C GLY A 114 -45.42 35.35 -7.96
N ASP A 115 -46.55 35.40 -7.26
CA ASP A 115 -46.59 35.83 -5.85
C ASP A 115 -46.43 34.67 -4.85
N ASP A 116 -46.47 33.42 -5.34
CA ASP A 116 -46.31 32.22 -4.51
C ASP A 116 -44.94 31.55 -4.80
N PRO A 117 -43.94 31.67 -3.89
CA PRO A 117 -42.65 31.01 -4.03
C PRO A 117 -42.71 29.49 -3.89
N ALA A 118 -43.77 28.91 -3.33
CA ALA A 118 -43.93 27.46 -3.20
C ALA A 118 -44.43 26.80 -4.49
N PHE A 119 -44.96 27.57 -5.44
CA PHE A 119 -45.47 27.06 -6.71
C PHE A 119 -44.36 27.05 -7.79
N LEU A 120 -43.84 25.87 -8.09
CA LEU A 120 -42.72 25.69 -9.04
C LEU A 120 -42.89 26.40 -10.40
N PRO A 121 -44.07 26.40 -11.05
CA PRO A 121 -44.25 27.12 -12.31
C PRO A 121 -44.06 28.64 -12.24
N ASN A 122 -44.06 29.24 -11.04
CA ASN A 122 -43.71 30.65 -10.87
C ASN A 122 -42.20 30.91 -10.97
N TRP A 123 -41.35 29.88 -10.92
CA TRP A 123 -39.90 30.02 -11.03
C TRP A 123 -39.45 29.84 -12.48
N ILE A 124 -39.12 30.94 -13.15
CA ILE A 124 -38.74 30.95 -14.56
C ILE A 124 -37.21 30.81 -14.69
N PRO A 125 -36.69 29.82 -15.44
CA PRO A 125 -35.26 29.66 -15.63
C PRO A 125 -34.66 30.82 -16.44
N LEU A 126 -33.58 31.41 -15.95
CA LEU A 126 -32.79 32.46 -16.61
C LEU A 126 -31.58 31.90 -17.38
N THR A 127 -31.08 30.73 -17.00
CA THR A 127 -29.99 30.03 -17.70
C THR A 127 -30.48 28.75 -18.37
N THR A 128 -30.01 28.48 -19.59
CA THR A 128 -30.22 27.20 -20.26
C THR A 128 -29.27 26.17 -19.67
N GLN A 129 -29.82 25.08 -19.14
CA GLN A 129 -29.10 24.04 -18.37
C GLN A 129 -28.07 23.27 -19.20
N TYR A 130 -28.16 23.31 -20.54
CA TYR A 130 -27.16 22.82 -21.49
C TYR A 130 -27.24 23.67 -22.76
N PRO A 131 -26.12 24.07 -23.41
CA PRO A 131 -26.19 24.48 -24.80
C PRO A 131 -26.61 23.24 -25.60
N ASP A 132 -27.89 23.16 -25.94
CA ASP A 132 -28.37 22.20 -26.94
C ASP A 132 -27.48 22.31 -28.17
N TRP A 133 -27.08 21.19 -28.76
CA TRP A 133 -26.32 21.16 -30.01
C TRP A 133 -26.95 22.07 -31.08
N ASN A 134 -28.28 22.15 -31.11
CA ASN A 134 -29.06 23.02 -31.99
C ASN A 134 -28.86 24.52 -31.71
N ASN A 135 -28.53 24.89 -30.47
CA ASN A 135 -28.34 26.27 -30.01
C ASN A 135 -26.88 26.76 -30.12
N ILE A 136 -25.92 25.86 -30.40
CA ILE A 136 -24.52 26.24 -30.66
C ILE A 136 -24.42 26.86 -32.06
N GLN A 137 -24.12 28.16 -32.10
CA GLN A 137 -23.82 28.90 -33.33
C GLN A 137 -22.37 28.65 -33.79
N ASN A 138 -22.11 28.79 -35.10
CA ASN A 138 -20.77 28.65 -35.71
C ASN A 138 -20.10 27.28 -35.57
N LYS A 139 -20.88 26.20 -35.41
CA LYS A 139 -20.35 24.83 -35.41
C LYS A 139 -19.87 24.40 -36.81
N PRO A 140 -18.67 23.78 -36.95
CA PRO A 140 -18.24 23.17 -38.20
C PRO A 140 -19.23 22.09 -38.66
N ALA A 141 -19.55 22.06 -39.96
CA ALA A 141 -20.46 21.07 -40.53
C ALA A 141 -19.87 19.64 -40.49
N THR A 142 -18.54 19.52 -40.46
CA THR A 142 -17.81 18.26 -40.32
C THR A 142 -16.54 18.50 -39.50
N PHE A 143 -16.07 17.45 -38.83
CA PHE A 143 -14.71 17.35 -38.29
C PHE A 143 -13.91 16.40 -39.19
N PRO A 144 -13.33 16.88 -40.30
CA PRO A 144 -12.55 16.01 -41.17
C PRO A 144 -11.27 15.58 -40.44
N SER A 145 -11.03 14.27 -40.36
CA SER A 145 -9.75 13.73 -39.90
C SER A 145 -8.61 14.28 -40.76
N SER A 146 -7.50 14.65 -40.15
CA SER A 146 -6.28 15.01 -40.88
C SER A 146 -5.78 13.83 -41.71
N ASN A 147 -5.43 14.10 -42.97
CA ASN A 147 -4.87 13.10 -43.88
C ASN A 147 -3.54 12.58 -43.30
N HIS A 148 -3.40 11.26 -43.15
CA HIS A 148 -2.16 10.61 -42.76
C HIS A 148 -1.81 9.54 -43.79
N ASP A 149 -0.52 9.30 -44.02
CA ASP A 149 -0.07 8.26 -44.94
C ASP A 149 0.17 6.93 -44.20
N HIS A 150 -0.05 5.85 -44.93
CA HIS A 150 0.39 4.51 -44.59
C HIS A 150 1.51 4.14 -45.58
N ASP A 151 2.70 4.73 -45.38
CA ASP A 151 3.87 4.48 -46.22
C ASP A 151 4.49 3.07 -46.03
N SER A 152 5.63 2.82 -46.68
CA SER A 152 6.34 1.53 -46.68
C SER A 152 6.84 1.04 -45.30
N ARG A 153 6.63 1.81 -44.22
CA ARG A 153 6.88 1.36 -42.85
C ARG A 153 5.77 0.48 -42.30
N TYR A 154 4.61 0.44 -42.95
CA TYR A 154 3.46 -0.34 -42.54
C TYR A 154 3.10 -1.36 -43.61
N TYR A 155 2.87 -2.61 -43.21
CA TYR A 155 2.25 -3.58 -44.08
C TYR A 155 0.77 -3.24 -44.21
N THR A 156 0.27 -3.23 -45.44
CA THR A 156 -1.17 -3.24 -45.70
C THR A 156 -1.79 -4.50 -45.10
N LYS A 157 -3.08 -4.43 -44.81
CA LYS A 157 -3.85 -5.60 -44.35
C LYS A 157 -3.69 -6.78 -45.31
N SER A 158 -3.72 -6.54 -46.62
CA SER A 158 -3.54 -7.56 -47.65
C SER A 158 -2.16 -8.22 -47.63
N GLU A 159 -1.09 -7.47 -47.40
CA GLU A 159 0.27 -8.02 -47.31
C GLU A 159 0.43 -8.90 -46.08
N SER A 160 -0.09 -8.45 -44.94
CA SER A 160 -0.08 -9.22 -43.68
C SER A 160 -0.91 -10.50 -43.80
N ASP A 161 -2.12 -10.41 -44.36
CA ASP A 161 -2.98 -11.57 -44.60
C ASP A 161 -2.31 -12.57 -45.55
N SER A 162 -1.66 -12.08 -46.61
CA SER A 162 -0.94 -12.93 -47.57
C SER A 162 0.25 -13.65 -46.95
N ALA A 163 1.04 -12.95 -46.10
CA ALA A 163 2.19 -13.54 -45.42
C ALA A 163 1.78 -14.59 -44.38
N LEU A 164 0.61 -14.43 -43.76
CA LEU A 164 0.08 -15.34 -42.75
C LEU A 164 -0.72 -16.52 -43.35
N LEU A 165 -1.14 -16.44 -44.62
CA LEU A 165 -1.99 -17.44 -45.26
C LEU A 165 -1.41 -18.87 -45.25
N GLN A 166 -0.07 -18.99 -45.25
CA GLN A 166 0.64 -20.27 -45.23
C GLN A 166 1.17 -20.66 -43.85
N LYS A 167 0.86 -19.88 -42.81
CA LYS A 167 1.26 -20.15 -41.43
C LYS A 167 0.14 -20.88 -40.69
N ARG A 168 0.52 -21.85 -39.85
CA ARG A 168 -0.42 -22.52 -38.94
C ARG A 168 -0.59 -21.69 -37.67
N ASN A 169 -1.79 -21.75 -37.07
CA ASN A 169 -2.06 -21.27 -35.72
C ASN A 169 -1.34 -22.11 -34.64
N THR A 170 -1.25 -21.61 -33.40
CA THR A 170 -0.47 -22.20 -32.29
C THR A 170 -1.10 -23.44 -31.63
N GLY A 171 -2.05 -24.10 -32.30
CA GLY A 171 -2.74 -25.29 -31.78
C GLY A 171 -2.01 -26.61 -32.02
N ALA A 172 -2.56 -27.69 -31.45
CA ALA A 172 -2.10 -29.04 -31.73
C ALA A 172 -2.21 -29.35 -33.23
N ILE A 173 -1.25 -30.12 -33.76
CA ILE A 173 -1.19 -30.50 -35.17
C ILE A 173 -2.16 -31.66 -35.41
N PRO A 174 -3.21 -31.52 -36.23
CA PRO A 174 -4.09 -32.62 -36.58
C PRO A 174 -3.32 -33.71 -37.33
N ALA A 175 -3.61 -34.99 -37.06
CA ALA A 175 -2.91 -36.12 -37.67
C ALA A 175 -2.96 -36.12 -39.21
N VAL A 176 -4.02 -35.56 -39.82
CA VAL A 176 -4.17 -35.42 -41.28
C VAL A 176 -3.11 -34.52 -41.92
N GLU A 177 -2.53 -33.61 -41.16
CA GLU A 177 -1.48 -32.69 -41.64
C GLU A 177 -0.07 -33.27 -41.52
N VAL A 178 0.06 -34.48 -40.96
CA VAL A 178 1.33 -35.15 -40.78
C VAL A 178 1.47 -36.24 -41.84
N THR A 179 2.41 -36.04 -42.77
CA THR A 179 2.79 -37.06 -43.76
C THR A 179 3.40 -38.26 -43.03
N THR A 180 2.82 -39.44 -43.22
CA THR A 180 3.31 -40.69 -42.62
C THR A 180 4.34 -41.38 -43.50
N ASP A 181 5.24 -42.16 -42.89
CA ASP A 181 6.27 -42.92 -43.59
C ASP A 181 6.14 -44.44 -43.38
N ALA A 182 7.04 -45.21 -43.99
CA ALA A 182 7.00 -46.67 -43.97
C ALA A 182 7.09 -47.28 -42.55
N THR A 183 7.65 -46.57 -41.58
CA THR A 183 7.84 -47.03 -40.20
C THR A 183 6.97 -46.28 -39.18
N HIS A 184 6.25 -45.24 -39.59
CA HIS A 184 5.40 -44.43 -38.71
C HIS A 184 4.03 -44.13 -39.35
N ARG A 185 2.99 -44.85 -38.89
CA ARG A 185 1.59 -44.66 -39.31
C ARG A 185 0.72 -44.32 -38.10
N PHE A 186 -0.29 -43.46 -38.28
CA PHE A 186 -1.35 -43.30 -37.29
C PHE A 186 -2.30 -44.49 -37.34
N VAL A 187 -2.83 -44.88 -36.19
CA VAL A 187 -3.77 -46.00 -36.04
C VAL A 187 -5.00 -45.53 -35.27
N THR A 188 -6.18 -45.90 -35.74
CA THR A 188 -7.43 -45.60 -35.03
C THR A 188 -7.72 -46.64 -33.95
N ASP A 189 -8.53 -46.29 -32.97
CA ASP A 189 -8.92 -47.24 -31.92
C ASP A 189 -9.84 -48.36 -32.46
N ALA A 190 -10.54 -48.13 -33.57
CA ALA A 190 -11.30 -49.17 -34.27
C ALA A 190 -10.38 -50.18 -34.98
N GLU A 191 -9.32 -49.71 -35.65
CA GLU A 191 -8.30 -50.58 -36.24
C GLU A 191 -7.55 -51.36 -35.16
N LYS A 192 -7.14 -50.71 -34.06
CA LYS A 192 -6.58 -51.40 -32.88
C LYS A 192 -7.57 -52.42 -32.31
N GLY A 193 -8.85 -52.07 -32.23
CA GLY A 193 -9.91 -52.97 -31.79
C GLY A 193 -10.02 -54.19 -32.71
N THR A 194 -9.86 -54.01 -34.01
CA THR A 194 -9.87 -55.10 -35.00
C THR A 194 -8.60 -55.95 -34.92
N TRP A 195 -7.44 -55.38 -34.61
CA TRP A 195 -6.22 -56.18 -34.38
C TRP A 195 -6.30 -56.98 -33.08
N ASN A 196 -6.80 -56.34 -32.03
CA ASN A 196 -7.00 -56.96 -30.72
C ASN A 196 -8.21 -57.90 -30.70
N SER A 197 -9.11 -57.80 -31.68
CA SER A 197 -10.34 -58.59 -31.83
C SER A 197 -10.77 -58.63 -33.30
N PRO A 198 -10.10 -59.45 -34.14
CA PRO A 198 -10.41 -59.52 -35.57
C PRO A 198 -11.85 -59.94 -35.79
N PRO A 199 -12.51 -59.47 -36.87
CA PRO A 199 -13.91 -59.79 -37.09
C PRO A 199 -14.08 -61.31 -37.17
N PRO A 200 -15.20 -61.87 -36.67
CA PRO A 200 -15.44 -63.28 -36.84
C PRO A 200 -15.46 -63.56 -38.34
N ALA A 201 -14.56 -64.44 -38.80
CA ALA A 201 -14.56 -64.92 -40.18
C ALA A 201 -15.99 -65.38 -40.52
N ALA A 202 -16.66 -64.69 -41.45
CA ALA A 202 -18.04 -64.91 -41.92
C ALA A 202 -19.07 -65.30 -40.83
N ASP A 203 -20.03 -64.42 -40.53
CA ASP A 203 -21.18 -64.73 -39.65
C ASP A 203 -21.69 -66.16 -39.90
N TRP A 204 -21.80 -66.94 -38.83
CA TRP A 204 -22.25 -68.34 -38.82
C TRP A 204 -23.46 -68.55 -39.73
N ASN A 205 -24.39 -67.59 -39.77
CA ASN A 205 -25.61 -67.67 -40.56
C ASN A 205 -25.37 -67.64 -42.08
N THR A 206 -24.28 -67.02 -42.54
CA THR A 206 -23.90 -66.92 -43.96
C THR A 206 -23.16 -68.16 -44.48
N LEU A 207 -22.68 -69.00 -43.57
CA LEU A 207 -22.00 -70.25 -43.91
C LEU A 207 -23.03 -71.34 -44.29
N SER A 208 -22.89 -71.88 -45.50
CA SER A 208 -23.65 -73.02 -45.98
C SER A 208 -23.01 -74.34 -45.50
N ASN A 209 -23.81 -75.38 -45.22
CA ASN A 209 -23.39 -76.70 -44.71
C ASN A 209 -22.82 -76.75 -43.28
N LYS A 210 -23.41 -76.02 -42.33
CA LYS A 210 -22.98 -76.07 -40.92
C LYS A 210 -23.83 -77.02 -40.04
N PRO A 211 -23.23 -77.74 -39.08
CA PRO A 211 -23.94 -78.63 -38.14
C PRO A 211 -24.95 -77.91 -37.22
N VAL A 212 -26.08 -78.57 -36.93
CA VAL A 212 -27.19 -78.05 -36.09
C VAL A 212 -26.89 -77.96 -34.58
N SER A 213 -25.79 -78.56 -34.13
CA SER A 213 -25.31 -78.51 -32.75
C SER A 213 -23.78 -78.58 -32.74
N PHE A 214 -23.16 -77.70 -31.95
CA PHE A 214 -21.79 -77.82 -31.50
C PHE A 214 -21.86 -78.12 -29.99
N PRO A 215 -21.84 -79.39 -29.56
CA PRO A 215 -21.57 -79.68 -28.16
C PRO A 215 -20.16 -79.13 -27.87
N PRO A 216 -19.99 -78.25 -26.87
CA PRO A 216 -18.66 -77.78 -26.53
C PRO A 216 -17.80 -78.99 -26.19
N SER A 217 -16.61 -79.07 -26.80
CA SER A 217 -15.58 -79.99 -26.35
C SER A 217 -15.41 -79.82 -24.85
N ASN A 218 -15.21 -80.93 -24.13
CA ASN A 218 -14.86 -80.86 -22.73
C ASN A 218 -13.60 -80.00 -22.60
N HIS A 219 -13.73 -78.84 -21.99
CA HIS A 219 -12.61 -77.95 -21.71
C HIS A 219 -12.48 -77.91 -20.20
N ASP A 220 -11.26 -78.02 -19.74
CA ASP A 220 -10.95 -77.77 -18.34
C ASP A 220 -10.68 -76.28 -18.16
N HIS A 221 -11.06 -75.78 -16.99
CA HIS A 221 -10.42 -74.60 -16.44
C HIS A 221 -9.12 -75.08 -15.81
N ASP A 222 -8.18 -75.51 -16.66
CA ASP A 222 -6.85 -75.89 -16.21
C ASP A 222 -6.03 -74.66 -15.80
N SER A 223 -4.79 -74.90 -15.40
CA SER A 223 -3.86 -73.88 -14.90
C SER A 223 -3.56 -72.73 -15.87
N ARG A 224 -4.12 -72.72 -17.08
CA ARG A 224 -3.97 -71.61 -18.05
C ARG A 224 -4.88 -70.42 -17.73
N TYR A 225 -5.90 -70.57 -16.88
CA TYR A 225 -6.80 -69.48 -16.51
C TYR A 225 -6.87 -69.27 -15.00
N TYR A 226 -6.73 -68.04 -14.55
CA TYR A 226 -6.97 -67.68 -13.15
C TYR A 226 -8.48 -67.56 -12.89
N THR A 227 -8.95 -68.20 -11.83
CA THR A 227 -10.29 -67.98 -11.28
C THR A 227 -10.40 -66.56 -10.72
N LYS A 228 -11.63 -66.08 -10.56
CA LYS A 228 -11.89 -64.76 -9.96
C LYS A 228 -11.23 -64.62 -8.58
N SER A 229 -11.29 -65.66 -7.76
CA SER A 229 -10.66 -65.66 -6.42
C SER A 229 -9.13 -65.54 -6.51
N GLU A 230 -8.50 -66.17 -7.49
CA GLU A 230 -7.06 -66.07 -7.70
C GLU A 230 -6.65 -64.68 -8.18
N VAL A 231 -7.42 -64.06 -9.08
CA VAL A 231 -7.19 -62.68 -9.51
C VAL A 231 -7.41 -61.68 -8.37
N ASP A 232 -8.49 -61.82 -7.61
CA ASP A 232 -8.77 -60.97 -6.45
C ASP A 232 -7.64 -61.08 -5.42
N THR A 233 -7.13 -62.31 -5.18
CA THR A 233 -5.99 -62.55 -4.29
C THR A 233 -4.70 -61.94 -4.84
N ALA A 234 -4.43 -62.08 -6.14
CA ALA A 234 -3.25 -61.50 -6.79
C ALA A 234 -3.25 -59.96 -6.77
N LEU A 235 -4.44 -59.35 -6.79
CA LEU A 235 -4.63 -57.89 -6.76
C LEU A 235 -4.71 -57.31 -5.34
N ALA A 236 -5.06 -58.10 -4.32
CA ALA A 236 -5.20 -57.61 -2.94
C ALA A 236 -3.91 -56.98 -2.38
N GLY A 237 -2.74 -57.40 -2.85
CA GLY A 237 -1.43 -56.83 -2.48
C GLY A 237 -0.94 -55.70 -3.40
N LYS A 238 -1.71 -55.29 -4.41
CA LYS A 238 -1.35 -54.23 -5.35
C LYS A 238 -1.95 -52.88 -4.89
N ARG A 239 -1.20 -51.80 -5.07
CA ARG A 239 -1.63 -50.43 -4.73
C ARG A 239 -2.42 -49.79 -5.88
N ASN A 240 -3.40 -48.95 -5.53
CA ASN A 240 -4.15 -48.12 -6.47
C ASN A 240 -3.35 -46.89 -6.93
N ASN A 241 -3.44 -46.54 -8.21
CA ASN A 241 -2.70 -45.42 -8.81
C ASN A 241 -3.05 -44.02 -8.24
N ALA A 242 -4.24 -43.88 -7.63
CA ALA A 242 -4.73 -42.60 -7.12
C ALA A 242 -4.20 -42.21 -5.72
N THR A 243 -3.54 -43.13 -5.00
CA THR A 243 -3.00 -42.87 -3.66
C THR A 243 -1.48 -42.67 -3.73
N PRO A 244 -0.95 -41.49 -3.35
CA PRO A 244 0.48 -41.26 -3.24
C PRO A 244 1.17 -42.29 -2.34
N ILE A 245 2.42 -42.64 -2.67
CA ILE A 245 3.20 -43.61 -1.89
C ILE A 245 3.72 -42.93 -0.63
N PRO A 246 3.37 -43.39 0.59
CA PRO A 246 3.93 -42.84 1.81
C PRO A 246 5.40 -43.21 1.93
N ALA A 247 6.21 -42.33 2.53
CA ALA A 247 7.66 -42.55 2.67
C ALA A 247 8.01 -43.83 3.45
N THR A 248 7.12 -44.30 4.33
CA THR A 248 7.27 -45.55 5.10
C THR A 248 7.31 -46.80 4.23
N ASP A 249 6.76 -46.72 3.02
CA ASP A 249 6.61 -47.86 2.13
C ASP A 249 7.69 -47.88 1.04
N ILE A 250 8.63 -46.93 1.11
CA ILE A 250 9.76 -46.83 0.19
C ILE A 250 10.99 -47.36 0.91
N THR A 251 11.50 -48.49 0.43
CA THR A 251 12.80 -49.01 0.85
C THR A 251 13.88 -48.06 0.35
N VAL A 252 14.61 -47.46 1.29
CA VAL A 252 15.75 -46.58 1.02
C VAL A 252 17.02 -47.38 0.76
N ASP A 253 17.95 -46.82 -0.01
CA ASP A 253 19.27 -47.40 -0.22
C ASP A 253 20.38 -46.51 0.36
N THR A 254 21.63 -46.91 0.16
CA THR A 254 22.80 -46.20 0.70
C THR A 254 22.99 -44.80 0.10
N THR A 255 22.40 -44.53 -1.06
CA THR A 255 22.48 -43.26 -1.80
C THR A 255 21.18 -42.44 -1.80
N HIS A 256 20.04 -43.04 -1.43
CA HIS A 256 18.73 -42.38 -1.43
C HIS A 256 18.02 -42.61 -0.09
N ARG A 257 18.03 -41.59 0.78
CA ARG A 257 17.35 -41.64 2.09
C ARG A 257 16.43 -40.44 2.27
N PHE A 258 15.31 -40.65 2.97
CA PHE A 258 14.47 -39.56 3.43
C PHE A 258 15.15 -38.80 4.57
N VAL A 259 14.91 -37.50 4.59
CA VAL A 259 15.40 -36.58 5.61
C VAL A 259 14.21 -35.92 6.28
N THR A 260 14.33 -35.68 7.58
CA THR A 260 13.30 -34.97 8.35
C THR A 260 13.66 -33.51 8.49
N ASP A 261 12.66 -32.65 8.69
CA ASP A 261 12.88 -31.23 8.94
C ASP A 261 13.77 -30.99 10.16
N ALA A 262 13.70 -31.86 11.18
CA ALA A 262 14.59 -31.80 12.34
C ALA A 262 16.06 -32.07 11.97
N GLN A 263 16.32 -33.06 11.10
CA GLN A 263 17.67 -33.34 10.60
C GLN A 263 18.19 -32.22 9.71
N ILE A 264 17.34 -31.69 8.81
CA ILE A 264 17.66 -30.52 7.98
C ILE A 264 18.02 -29.32 8.85
N THR A 265 17.22 -29.05 9.89
CA THR A 265 17.47 -27.96 10.83
C THR A 265 18.79 -28.15 11.57
N ALA A 266 19.10 -29.38 12.02
CA ALA A 266 20.37 -29.68 12.68
C ALA A 266 21.58 -29.50 11.74
N TRP A 267 21.48 -29.93 10.48
CA TRP A 267 22.55 -29.72 9.49
C TRP A 267 22.78 -28.25 9.16
N ASN A 268 21.69 -27.49 8.99
CA ASN A 268 21.76 -26.05 8.75
C ASN A 268 22.33 -25.31 9.96
N ALA A 269 21.97 -25.71 11.18
CA ALA A 269 22.54 -25.16 12.41
C ALA A 269 24.03 -25.49 12.58
N ALA A 270 24.50 -26.62 12.04
CA ALA A 270 25.92 -27.01 12.04
C ALA A 270 26.77 -26.26 10.97
N GLY A 271 26.18 -25.34 10.20
CA GLY A 271 26.94 -24.41 9.36
C GLY A 271 27.68 -25.03 8.16
N GLY A 272 27.24 -26.21 7.67
CA GLY A 272 27.76 -26.78 6.42
C GLY A 272 29.26 -27.11 6.40
N GLY A 273 29.90 -27.33 7.57
CA GLY A 273 31.34 -27.58 7.66
C GLY A 273 31.67 -28.79 8.53
N LEU A 274 32.34 -29.78 7.92
CA LEU A 274 33.18 -30.84 8.53
C LEU A 274 32.87 -31.23 9.98
N SER A 275 31.98 -32.21 10.18
CA SER A 275 31.88 -32.92 11.47
C SER A 275 33.03 -33.92 11.62
N ASN A 276 34.07 -33.56 12.37
CA ASN A 276 35.08 -34.49 12.89
C ASN A 276 34.60 -35.05 14.25
N PRO A 277 34.57 -36.38 14.47
CA PRO A 277 34.05 -37.05 15.68
C PRO A 277 34.67 -36.67 17.04
N LEU A 278 35.63 -35.75 17.11
CA LEU A 278 36.38 -35.42 18.33
C LEU A 278 36.16 -34.01 18.89
N ASN A 279 35.17 -33.25 18.38
CA ASN A 279 34.79 -31.94 18.95
C ASN A 279 35.93 -30.89 18.92
N GLN A 280 36.86 -31.03 17.96
CA GLN A 280 38.19 -30.39 18.04
C GLN A 280 38.41 -29.17 17.15
N ASP A 281 37.49 -28.79 16.25
CA ASP A 281 37.82 -27.74 15.26
C ASP A 281 36.89 -26.51 15.25
N ILE A 282 37.56 -25.36 15.33
CA ILE A 282 37.24 -24.03 14.82
C ILE A 282 35.78 -23.59 14.88
N ASN A 283 35.36 -23.15 16.06
CA ASN A 283 34.09 -22.46 16.23
C ASN A 283 34.18 -21.01 15.69
N PHE A 284 33.88 -20.80 14.40
CA PHE A 284 33.77 -19.46 13.79
C PHE A 284 32.53 -18.66 14.24
N ALA A 285 31.57 -19.30 14.93
CA ALA A 285 30.35 -18.65 15.40
C ALA A 285 30.57 -17.79 16.66
N THR A 286 31.66 -18.01 17.41
CA THR A 286 31.91 -17.34 18.71
C THR A 286 32.97 -16.25 18.68
N GLY A 287 33.18 -15.66 17.50
CA GLY A 287 34.14 -14.57 17.29
C GLY A 287 35.41 -15.04 16.60
N ARG A 288 36.19 -14.08 16.13
CA ARG A 288 37.29 -14.22 15.16
C ARG A 288 38.53 -14.99 15.68
N ILE A 289 38.40 -15.88 16.66
CA ILE A 289 39.51 -16.54 17.35
C ILE A 289 39.36 -18.07 17.28
N LEU A 290 40.41 -18.73 16.80
CA LEU A 290 40.55 -20.17 16.76
C LEU A 290 40.71 -20.76 18.18
N ARG A 291 39.98 -21.83 18.49
CA ARG A 291 40.06 -22.55 19.78
C ARG A 291 40.29 -24.03 19.54
N VAL A 292 41.06 -24.67 20.40
CA VAL A 292 41.25 -26.14 20.49
C VAL A 292 40.90 -26.57 21.91
N ASN A 293 40.02 -27.57 22.07
CA ASN A 293 39.51 -28.00 23.39
C ASN A 293 39.01 -26.84 24.27
N ASN A 294 38.31 -25.88 23.65
CA ASN A 294 37.79 -24.66 24.28
C ASN A 294 38.84 -23.65 24.77
N VAL A 295 40.13 -23.87 24.49
CA VAL A 295 41.24 -22.95 24.80
C VAL A 295 41.60 -22.14 23.55
N PRO A 296 41.68 -20.79 23.61
CA PRO A 296 42.10 -19.95 22.49
C PRO A 296 43.53 -20.23 22.05
N VAL A 297 43.71 -20.62 20.79
CA VAL A 297 45.04 -20.86 20.20
C VAL A 297 45.68 -19.53 19.87
N ALA A 298 46.94 -19.33 20.28
CA ALA A 298 47.68 -18.11 20.01
C ALA A 298 48.43 -18.17 18.66
N GLY A 299 48.77 -19.37 18.20
CA GLY A 299 49.41 -19.62 16.92
C GLY A 299 49.79 -21.09 16.76
N TRP A 300 50.61 -21.37 15.75
CA TRP A 300 51.08 -22.71 15.42
C TRP A 300 52.61 -22.70 15.30
N LEU A 301 53.25 -23.78 15.70
CA LEU A 301 54.66 -24.06 15.41
C LEU A 301 54.80 -24.52 13.94
N ASP A 302 56.03 -24.54 13.42
CA ASP A 302 56.31 -24.95 12.03
C ASP A 302 55.92 -26.42 11.75
N ASP A 303 55.81 -27.24 12.79
CA ASP A 303 55.37 -28.64 12.71
C ASP A 303 53.83 -28.79 12.78
N GLY A 304 53.10 -27.69 12.90
CA GLY A 304 51.63 -27.70 13.02
C GLY A 304 51.14 -28.01 14.43
N THR A 305 51.96 -27.95 15.48
CA THR A 305 51.50 -28.03 16.87
C THR A 305 50.92 -26.68 17.31
N PRO A 306 49.71 -26.60 17.90
CA PRO A 306 49.17 -25.33 18.37
C PRO A 306 49.90 -24.90 19.63
N PHE A 307 50.19 -23.60 19.75
CA PHE A 307 50.69 -23.02 20.98
C PHE A 307 49.76 -21.94 21.52
N TYR A 308 49.89 -21.73 22.82
CA TYR A 308 49.09 -20.85 23.65
C TYR A 308 50.00 -19.81 24.30
N ILE A 309 49.42 -18.66 24.62
CA ILE A 309 50.11 -17.58 25.33
C ILE A 309 49.39 -17.31 26.65
N LYS A 310 50.16 -17.20 27.75
CA LYS A 310 49.62 -16.80 29.05
C LYS A 310 50.48 -15.71 29.69
N LYS A 311 49.82 -14.64 30.11
CA LYS A 311 50.45 -13.47 30.72
C LYS A 311 50.24 -13.49 32.24
N PHE A 312 51.32 -13.22 32.97
CA PHE A 312 51.37 -13.13 34.42
C PHE A 312 51.93 -11.78 34.83
N VAL A 313 51.53 -11.31 36.01
CA VAL A 313 52.14 -10.16 36.67
C VAL A 313 52.45 -10.59 38.09
N TYR A 314 53.74 -10.54 38.47
CA TYR A 314 54.19 -10.93 39.80
C TYR A 314 55.03 -9.82 40.42
N ARG A 315 54.71 -9.47 41.67
CA ARG A 315 55.38 -8.38 42.39
C ARG A 315 56.44 -8.93 43.33
N LEU A 316 57.67 -8.45 43.17
CA LEU A 316 58.72 -8.60 44.18
C LEU A 316 58.87 -7.29 44.95
N ASN A 317 58.52 -7.34 46.25
CA ASN A 317 58.67 -6.22 47.17
C ASN A 317 60.15 -5.85 47.39
N ASN A 318 60.40 -4.64 47.88
CA ASN A 318 61.74 -4.19 48.23
C ASN A 318 62.42 -5.18 49.21
N GLY A 319 63.68 -5.53 48.92
CA GLY A 319 64.43 -6.51 49.71
C GLY A 319 64.17 -7.98 49.36
N VAL A 320 63.20 -8.28 48.49
CA VAL A 320 62.94 -9.64 48.01
C VAL A 320 63.68 -9.89 46.70
N THR A 321 64.53 -10.92 46.67
CA THR A 321 65.41 -11.23 45.53
C THR A 321 64.85 -12.32 44.61
N SER A 322 63.93 -13.15 45.09
CA SER A 322 63.29 -14.20 44.31
C SER A 322 61.85 -14.45 44.75
N GLY A 323 61.06 -15.08 43.88
CA GLY A 323 59.72 -15.55 44.21
C GLY A 323 59.21 -16.56 43.21
N SER A 324 58.12 -17.23 43.56
CA SER A 324 57.47 -18.21 42.69
C SER A 324 55.95 -18.03 42.67
N PHE A 325 55.34 -18.45 41.57
CA PHE A 325 53.90 -18.45 41.41
C PHE A 325 53.44 -19.55 40.45
N ALA A 326 52.21 -20.04 40.63
CA ALA A 326 51.67 -21.11 39.80
C ALA A 326 51.39 -20.64 38.37
N HIS A 327 51.92 -21.35 37.36
CA HIS A 327 51.64 -21.06 35.95
C HIS A 327 50.39 -21.81 35.45
N GLY A 328 50.04 -22.95 36.06
CA GLY A 328 48.84 -23.73 35.71
C GLY A 328 48.89 -24.37 34.33
N ILE A 329 50.06 -24.86 33.93
CA ILE A 329 50.30 -25.61 32.69
C ILE A 329 50.65 -27.03 33.12
N SER A 330 49.80 -28.00 32.81
CA SER A 330 49.97 -29.37 33.31
C SER A 330 51.17 -30.05 32.65
N LEU A 331 52.01 -30.71 33.46
CA LEU A 331 53.24 -31.41 33.02
C LEU A 331 54.21 -30.49 32.26
N ALA A 332 54.33 -29.23 32.70
CA ALA A 332 55.13 -28.24 32.00
C ALA A 332 56.63 -28.59 31.94
N GLY A 333 57.23 -29.01 33.05
CA GLY A 333 58.62 -29.44 33.14
C GLY A 333 58.82 -30.85 32.59
N THR A 334 57.98 -31.79 33.00
CA THR A 334 58.08 -33.21 32.58
C THR A 334 57.99 -33.37 31.06
N ASN A 335 57.12 -32.60 30.40
CA ASN A 335 56.92 -32.68 28.94
C ASN A 335 57.51 -31.48 28.18
N ASN A 336 58.34 -30.63 28.80
CA ASN A 336 58.93 -29.44 28.17
C ASN A 336 57.92 -28.55 27.43
N ARG A 337 56.74 -28.31 28.04
CA ARG A 337 55.64 -27.64 27.35
C ARG A 337 55.82 -26.13 27.24
N ILE A 338 56.66 -25.52 28.07
CA ILE A 338 56.99 -24.09 27.98
C ILE A 338 58.27 -23.96 27.16
N PHE A 339 58.14 -23.50 25.91
CA PHE A 339 59.25 -23.41 24.97
C PHE A 339 59.76 -21.96 24.79
N GLY A 340 59.07 -20.98 25.35
CA GLY A 340 59.51 -19.59 25.30
C GLY A 340 58.86 -18.71 26.34
N PHE A 341 59.55 -17.64 26.71
CA PHE A 341 58.99 -16.57 27.53
C PHE A 341 59.48 -15.21 27.06
N GLU A 342 58.63 -14.21 27.25
CA GLU A 342 58.94 -12.79 27.09
C GLU A 342 58.66 -12.13 28.44
N TYR A 343 59.41 -11.09 28.81
CA TYR A 343 59.18 -10.41 30.06
C TYR A 343 59.40 -8.89 29.98
N MET A 344 58.74 -8.18 30.88
CA MET A 344 58.93 -6.77 31.12
C MET A 344 58.99 -6.54 32.63
N VAL A 345 59.89 -5.66 33.07
CA VAL A 345 60.04 -5.30 34.49
C VAL A 345 59.64 -3.85 34.67
N ILE A 346 58.76 -3.58 35.65
CA ILE A 346 58.28 -2.25 35.99
C ILE A 346 58.66 -1.95 37.44
N GLN A 347 59.44 -0.89 37.68
CA GLN A 347 59.71 -0.42 39.05
C GLN A 347 58.47 0.27 39.64
N ILE A 348 58.21 0.03 40.92
CA ILE A 348 57.07 0.58 41.66
C ILE A 348 57.58 1.42 42.86
N PRO A 349 57.18 2.70 43.00
CA PRO A 349 56.38 3.48 42.05
C PRO A 349 57.14 3.75 40.74
N LYS A 350 56.39 3.97 39.65
CA LYS A 350 56.94 4.14 38.31
C LYS A 350 57.82 5.40 38.25
N THR A 351 59.13 5.23 38.17
CA THR A 351 60.08 6.30 37.86
C THR A 351 59.85 6.75 36.41
N LEU A 352 59.73 8.06 36.19
CA LEU A 352 59.50 8.66 34.87
C LEU A 352 60.59 8.17 33.90
N GLY A 353 60.23 7.43 32.85
CA GLY A 353 61.18 7.12 31.78
C GLY A 353 60.88 5.92 30.89
N ASN A 354 60.63 4.73 31.42
CA ASN A 354 60.78 3.53 30.58
C ASN A 354 59.50 2.71 30.41
N ASN A 355 58.68 3.09 29.41
CA ASN A 355 57.78 2.12 28.77
C ASN A 355 58.65 1.20 27.89
N MET A 356 59.18 0.15 28.50
CA MET A 356 59.91 -0.89 27.78
C MET A 356 58.95 -1.57 26.79
N LEU A 357 59.24 -1.49 25.48
CA LEU A 357 58.61 -2.37 24.49
C LEU A 357 58.99 -3.82 24.84
N LEU A 358 58.06 -4.77 24.64
CA LEU A 358 58.24 -6.20 25.01
C LEU A 358 59.51 -6.85 24.42
N ASN A 359 60.13 -6.23 23.40
CA ASN A 359 61.21 -6.83 22.63
C ASN A 359 62.61 -6.23 22.92
N ASN A 360 62.80 -5.40 23.96
CA ASN A 360 64.13 -4.86 24.23
C ASN A 360 64.91 -5.78 25.19
N PHE A 361 65.73 -6.65 24.60
CA PHE A 361 66.54 -7.74 25.20
C PHE A 361 67.62 -7.33 26.23
N LEU A 362 67.57 -6.12 26.79
CA LEU A 362 68.60 -5.64 27.72
C LEU A 362 67.99 -4.91 28.91
N ASN A 363 67.32 -5.66 29.79
CA ASN A 363 67.03 -5.18 31.13
C ASN A 363 67.62 -6.14 32.17
N ALA A 364 68.77 -5.74 32.72
CA ALA A 364 69.60 -6.46 33.69
C ALA A 364 68.94 -6.71 35.08
N LYS A 365 67.61 -6.74 35.15
CA LYS A 365 66.83 -6.86 36.38
C LYS A 365 66.16 -8.23 36.54
N LEU A 366 66.06 -9.05 35.50
CA LEU A 366 65.79 -10.48 35.64
C LEU A 366 67.11 -11.23 35.51
N ASN A 367 67.51 -11.97 36.55
CA ASN A 367 68.72 -12.78 36.53
C ASN A 367 68.43 -14.18 35.98
N GLN A 368 67.36 -14.79 36.46
CA GLN A 368 66.98 -16.15 36.08
C GLN A 368 65.46 -16.30 36.15
N ALA A 369 64.93 -17.07 35.20
CA ALA A 369 63.56 -17.56 35.24
C ALA A 369 63.58 -19.06 34.93
N ASP A 370 63.11 -19.85 35.89
CA ASP A 370 63.02 -21.31 35.77
C ASP A 370 61.56 -21.75 35.99
N TYR A 371 61.23 -22.98 35.61
CA TYR A 371 59.90 -23.55 35.87
C TYR A 371 59.99 -25.04 36.24
N ASP A 372 59.00 -25.51 36.98
CA ASP A 372 58.70 -26.93 37.15
C ASP A 372 57.32 -27.27 36.57
N ASP A 373 56.71 -28.41 36.95
CA ASP A 373 55.37 -28.78 36.47
C ASP A 373 54.22 -27.90 36.99
N THR A 374 54.49 -27.03 37.95
CA THR A 374 53.50 -26.28 38.72
C THR A 374 53.79 -24.78 38.78
N SER A 375 55.04 -24.40 39.00
CA SER A 375 55.46 -23.06 39.40
C SER A 375 56.49 -22.47 38.46
N LEU A 376 56.35 -21.18 38.19
CA LEU A 376 57.39 -20.35 37.59
C LEU A 376 58.17 -19.67 38.72
N TYR A 377 59.49 -19.74 38.65
CA TYR A 377 60.44 -19.14 39.57
C TYR A 377 61.11 -17.96 38.90
N VAL A 378 61.20 -16.84 39.62
CA VAL A 378 61.76 -15.59 39.10
C VAL A 378 62.80 -15.10 40.09
N ILE A 379 64.02 -14.90 39.63
CA ILE A 379 65.13 -14.37 40.41
C ILE A 379 65.53 -13.03 39.81
N ARG A 380 65.49 -11.98 40.62
CA ARG A 380 65.89 -10.64 40.23
C ARG A 380 67.43 -10.52 40.19
N GLY A 381 67.94 -9.69 39.28
CA GLY A 381 69.33 -9.20 39.31
C GLY A 381 69.60 -8.13 40.38
N ASN A 382 70.82 -7.62 40.45
CA ASN A 382 71.21 -6.65 41.50
C ASN A 382 70.44 -5.31 41.37
N GLY A 383 69.70 -4.94 42.42
CA GLY A 383 69.00 -3.66 42.53
C GLY A 383 68.03 -3.59 43.73
N SER A 384 67.90 -2.40 44.33
CA SER A 384 66.93 -2.10 45.38
C SER A 384 65.62 -1.55 44.79
N GLY A 385 64.49 -1.79 45.47
CA GLY A 385 63.16 -1.32 45.07
C GLY A 385 62.12 -2.43 44.92
N THR A 386 60.85 -2.03 44.79
CA THR A 386 59.73 -2.93 44.47
C THR A 386 59.55 -2.97 42.94
N PHE A 387 59.34 -4.15 42.37
CA PHE A 387 59.17 -4.29 40.92
C PHE A 387 58.09 -5.33 40.57
N ASP A 388 57.33 -5.03 39.53
CA ASP A 388 56.41 -5.95 38.87
C ASP A 388 57.10 -6.60 37.67
N PHE A 389 57.07 -7.93 37.65
CA PHE A 389 57.51 -8.74 36.53
C PHE A 389 56.28 -9.17 35.75
N VAL A 390 56.15 -8.63 34.54
CA VAL A 390 55.13 -9.00 33.58
C VAL A 390 55.74 -10.06 32.67
N ILE A 391 55.31 -11.30 32.79
CA ILE A 391 55.88 -12.44 32.05
C ILE A 391 54.82 -13.04 31.15
N THR A 392 55.16 -13.23 29.88
CA THR A 392 54.32 -13.87 28.87
C THR A 392 54.97 -15.19 28.51
N LEU A 393 54.32 -16.32 28.82
CA LEU A 393 54.79 -17.65 28.45
C LEU A 393 54.16 -18.09 27.14
N LYS A 394 54.94 -18.77 26.29
CA LYS A 394 54.49 -19.53 25.12
C LYS A 394 54.58 -21.02 25.47
N PHE A 395 53.46 -21.74 25.31
CA PHE A 395 53.37 -23.14 25.70
C PHE A 395 52.48 -23.96 24.78
N ILE A 396 52.73 -25.26 24.67
CA ILE A 396 51.90 -26.24 23.94
C ILE A 396 50.95 -26.97 24.88
#